data_AF-E5R166-F1
#
_entry.id   AF-E5R166-F1
#
_cell.length_a   1.000
_cell.length_b   1.000
_cell.length_c   1.000
_cell.angle_alpha   90.00
_cell.angle_beta   90.00
_cell.angle_gamma   90.00
#
_symmetry.space_group_name_H-M   'P 1'
#
loop_
_entity.id
_entity.type
_entity.pdbx_description
1 polymer ?
#
loop_
_entity_poly.entity_id
_entity_poly.type
_entity_poly.pdbx_seq_one_letter_code
_entity_poly.pdbx_strand_id
1 'polypeptide(L)'
;MELVCEDEERFWTYLRQLYGQEGESEPWPARPGTRWAAGSKKVNVHALFVEIIARGGFDEASKDKKNWWEAAGIAGITGGLIGTLSYQVKLLYAERLLNFEYFLLLTPACELPSASQARAANAALPKPKSRKRKRAG
;
A
#
# COMPACT_ATOMS: atom_id res chain seq x y z
N MET A 1 -11.31 16.76 4.76
CA MET A 1 -11.22 15.28 4.83
C MET A 1 -9.75 15.01 5.11
N GLU A 2 -9.40 14.76 6.38
CA GLU A 2 -8.03 14.40 6.73
C GLU A 2 -7.76 13.07 6.04
N LEU A 3 -6.94 13.08 4.99
CA LEU A 3 -6.73 11.91 4.12
C LEU A 3 -6.09 10.82 4.98
N VAL A 4 -6.87 9.82 5.38
CA VAL A 4 -6.43 8.59 6.07
C VAL A 4 -5.19 7.96 5.40
N CYS A 5 -4.97 8.30 4.13
CA CYS A 5 -3.88 7.91 3.25
C CYS A 5 -2.52 8.53 3.58
N GLU A 6 -2.44 9.69 4.26
CA GLU A 6 -1.16 10.33 4.62
C GLU A 6 -0.42 9.58 5.75
N ASP A 7 -1.18 8.91 6.63
CA ASP A 7 -0.64 8.06 7.68
C ASP A 7 -0.19 6.71 7.08
N GLU A 8 1.14 6.54 6.97
CA GLU A 8 1.75 5.34 6.41
C GLU A 8 1.31 4.07 7.17
N GLU A 9 1.21 4.10 8.50
CA GLU A 9 0.81 2.92 9.28
C GLU A 9 -0.63 2.49 9.00
N ARG A 10 -1.53 3.47 8.85
CA ARG A 10 -2.93 3.21 8.48
C ARG A 10 -3.03 2.66 7.07
N PHE A 11 -2.33 3.26 6.11
CA PHE A 11 -2.27 2.78 4.73
C PHE A 11 -1.92 1.30 4.67
N TRP A 12 -0.81 0.89 5.31
CA TRP A 12 -0.38 -0.52 5.30
C TRP A 12 -1.29 -1.44 6.11
N THR A 13 -2.02 -0.93 7.09
CA THR A 13 -3.00 -1.72 7.84
C THR A 13 -4.21 -2.05 6.98
N TYR A 14 -4.78 -1.08 6.29
CA TYR A 14 -5.91 -1.32 5.38
C TYR A 14 -5.52 -2.12 4.15
N LEU A 15 -4.34 -1.86 3.60
CA LEU A 15 -3.83 -2.63 2.47
C LEU A 15 -3.68 -4.12 2.83
N ARG A 16 -3.18 -4.42 4.05
CA ARG A 16 -3.13 -5.80 4.57
C ARG A 16 -4.51 -6.39 4.83
N GLN A 17 -5.48 -5.59 5.25
CA GLN A 17 -6.85 -6.08 5.45
C GLN A 17 -7.47 -6.52 4.12
N LEU A 18 -7.28 -5.71 3.06
CA LEU A 18 -7.78 -6.03 1.72
C LEU A 18 -7.13 -7.32 1.16
N TYR A 19 -5.80 -7.37 1.11
CA TYR A 19 -5.07 -8.56 0.63
C TYR A 19 -5.09 -9.75 1.59
N GLY A 20 -5.46 -9.54 2.86
CA GLY A 20 -5.62 -10.60 3.83
C GLY A 20 -6.97 -11.32 3.72
N GLN A 21 -7.94 -10.70 3.05
CA GLN A 21 -9.25 -11.30 2.78
C GLN A 21 -9.33 -11.94 1.39
N GLU A 22 -8.64 -11.38 0.40
CA GLU A 22 -8.50 -12.03 -0.90
C GLU A 22 -7.45 -13.13 -0.80
N GLY A 23 -7.86 -14.38 -1.03
CA GLY A 23 -6.96 -15.55 -1.07
C GLY A 23 -6.00 -15.53 -2.26
N GLU A 24 -5.32 -14.40 -2.53
CA GLU A 24 -4.32 -14.28 -3.57
C GLU A 24 -3.09 -15.14 -3.22
N SER A 25 -2.70 -16.01 -4.15
CA SER A 25 -1.64 -17.01 -4.00
C SER A 25 -0.21 -16.46 -3.89
N GLU A 26 -0.01 -15.14 -4.04
CA GLU A 26 1.26 -14.48 -3.80
C GLU A 26 1.07 -13.28 -2.86
N PRO A 27 1.49 -13.37 -1.59
CA PRO A 27 1.35 -12.27 -0.66
C PRO A 27 2.33 -11.16 -1.04
N TRP A 28 1.84 -10.12 -1.69
CA TRP A 28 2.62 -8.90 -1.93
C TRP A 28 3.08 -8.34 -0.59
N PRO A 29 4.34 -7.90 -0.48
CA PRO A 29 4.82 -7.31 0.75
C PRO A 29 4.04 -6.02 1.04
N ALA A 30 3.11 -6.09 1.99
CA ALA A 30 2.32 -4.97 2.49
C ALA A 30 2.84 -4.53 3.86
N ARG A 31 4.02 -3.88 3.86
CA ARG A 31 4.69 -3.40 5.09
C ARG A 31 5.30 -2.01 4.89
N PRO A 32 5.37 -1.18 5.93
CA PRO A 32 6.08 0.10 5.89
C PRO A 32 7.48 0.00 5.27
N GLY A 33 7.83 0.99 4.45
CA GLY A 33 9.10 1.02 3.73
C GLY A 33 9.24 0.02 2.57
N THR A 34 8.19 -0.75 2.25
CA THR A 34 8.24 -1.65 1.10
C THR A 34 8.29 -0.84 -0.19
N ARG A 35 9.16 -1.28 -1.11
CA ARG A 35 9.18 -0.78 -2.48
C ARG A 35 8.85 -1.88 -3.47
N TRP A 36 7.85 -1.65 -4.30
CA TRP A 36 7.42 -2.60 -5.32
C TRP A 36 8.15 -2.39 -6.63
N ALA A 37 8.27 -3.43 -7.42
CA ALA A 37 8.92 -3.36 -8.73
C ALA A 37 7.99 -2.68 -9.75
N ALA A 38 8.53 -1.71 -10.47
CA ALA A 38 7.94 -1.12 -11.66
C ALA A 38 8.98 -1.18 -12.78
N GLY A 39 8.93 -2.25 -13.58
CA GLY A 39 9.99 -2.59 -14.53
C GLY A 39 11.34 -2.81 -13.84
N SER A 40 12.37 -2.07 -14.27
CA SER A 40 13.74 -2.19 -13.75
C SER A 40 14.01 -1.39 -12.46
N LYS A 41 13.01 -0.68 -11.94
CA LYS A 41 13.12 0.17 -10.75
C LYS A 41 12.16 -0.27 -9.65
N LYS A 42 12.41 0.24 -8.46
CA LYS A 42 11.53 0.04 -7.30
C LYS A 42 10.91 1.38 -6.92
N VAL A 43 9.62 1.38 -6.61
CA VAL A 43 8.86 2.57 -6.26
C VAL A 43 8.36 2.51 -4.83
N ASN A 44 8.35 3.65 -4.15
CA ASN A 44 7.67 3.81 -2.88
C ASN A 44 6.15 3.82 -3.13
N VAL A 45 5.50 2.76 -2.68
CA VAL A 45 4.07 2.48 -2.94
C VAL A 45 3.18 3.47 -2.20
N HIS A 46 3.53 3.79 -0.95
CA HIS A 46 2.77 4.75 -0.15
C HIS A 46 2.86 6.15 -0.75
N ALA A 47 4.07 6.59 -1.10
CA ALA A 47 4.26 7.90 -1.76
C ALA A 47 3.52 7.97 -3.11
N LEU A 48 3.57 6.90 -3.91
CA LEU A 48 2.81 6.81 -5.15
C LEU A 48 1.30 6.93 -4.90
N PHE A 49 0.79 6.21 -3.90
CA PHE A 49 -0.63 6.23 -3.54
C PHE A 49 -1.10 7.61 -3.13
N VAL A 50 -0.41 8.23 -2.17
CA VAL A 50 -0.72 9.59 -1.71
C VAL A 50 -0.74 10.58 -2.86
N GLU A 51 0.26 10.52 -3.75
CA GLU A 51 0.37 11.42 -4.89
C GLU A 51 -0.80 11.27 -5.89
N ILE A 52 -1.22 10.03 -6.19
CA ILE A 52 -2.34 9.80 -7.11
C ILE A 52 -3.67 10.24 -6.49
N ILE A 53 -3.89 9.97 -5.20
CA ILE A 53 -5.09 10.44 -4.50
C ILE A 53 -5.14 11.97 -4.44
N ALA A 54 -4.01 12.64 -4.18
CA ALA A 54 -3.92 14.10 -4.19
C ALA A 54 -4.28 14.72 -5.56
N ARG A 55 -4.07 13.95 -6.64
CA ARG A 55 -4.45 14.33 -8.02
C ARG A 55 -5.89 13.99 -8.38
N GLY A 56 -6.70 13.50 -7.44
CA GLY A 56 -8.10 13.12 -7.69
C GLY A 56 -8.30 11.64 -8.03
N GLY A 57 -7.29 10.79 -7.79
CA GLY A 57 -7.39 9.35 -7.99
C GLY A 57 -6.91 8.88 -9.36
N PHE A 58 -7.04 7.57 -9.60
CA PHE A 58 -6.49 6.92 -10.79
C PHE A 58 -7.04 7.49 -12.10
N ASP A 59 -8.35 7.74 -12.16
CA ASP A 59 -9.03 8.21 -13.37
C ASP A 59 -8.58 9.63 -13.73
N GLU A 60 -8.50 10.52 -12.75
CA GLU A 60 -8.03 11.89 -12.95
C GLU A 60 -6.55 11.94 -13.35
N ALA A 61 -5.70 11.18 -12.64
CA ALA A 61 -4.30 11.05 -13.00
C ALA A 61 -4.10 10.47 -14.41
N SER A 62 -5.01 9.61 -14.87
CA SER A 62 -4.95 8.97 -16.19
C SER A 62 -5.36 9.87 -17.38
N LYS A 63 -5.91 11.06 -17.14
CA LYS A 63 -6.26 12.01 -18.23
C LYS A 63 -5.04 12.60 -18.92
N ASP A 64 -3.92 12.75 -18.22
CA ASP A 64 -2.65 13.22 -18.78
C ASP A 64 -1.51 12.27 -18.40
N LYS A 65 -0.77 11.78 -19.40
CA LYS A 65 0.42 10.94 -19.21
C LYS A 65 1.49 11.61 -18.35
N LYS A 66 1.58 12.95 -18.34
CA LYS A 66 2.55 13.71 -17.54
C LYS A 66 2.30 13.55 -16.04
N ASN A 67 1.06 13.34 -15.61
CA ASN A 67 0.75 13.08 -14.20
C ASN A 67 1.45 11.81 -13.71
N TRP A 68 1.47 10.77 -14.54
CA TRP A 68 2.19 9.53 -14.22
C TRP A 68 3.71 9.68 -14.26
N TRP A 69 4.23 10.66 -15.00
CA TRP A 69 5.66 10.99 -14.99
C TRP A 69 6.04 11.62 -13.66
N GLU A 70 5.29 12.65 -13.24
CA GLU A 70 5.51 13.32 -11.97
C GLU A 70 5.34 12.37 -10.79
N ALA A 71 4.28 11.55 -10.80
CA ALA A 71 4.03 10.54 -9.76
C ALA A 71 5.14 9.48 -9.70
N ALA A 72 5.64 9.01 -10.85
CA ALA A 72 6.79 8.12 -10.90
C ALA A 72 8.05 8.77 -10.30
N GLY A 73 8.27 10.05 -10.59
CA GLY A 73 9.35 10.85 -10.00
C GLY A 73 9.29 10.90 -8.48
N ILE A 74 8.13 11.26 -7.94
CA ILE A 74 7.87 11.36 -6.50
C ILE A 74 7.98 10.00 -5.81
N ALA A 75 7.52 8.93 -6.46
CA ALA A 75 7.63 7.57 -5.97
C ALA A 75 9.08 7.02 -6.00
N GLY A 76 10.04 7.79 -6.49
CA GLY A 76 11.48 7.48 -6.44
C GLY A 76 12.08 6.97 -7.74
N ILE A 77 11.36 7.03 -8.87
CA ILE A 77 11.99 6.84 -10.18
C ILE A 77 12.76 8.11 -10.52
N THR A 78 14.08 8.05 -10.45
CA THR A 78 14.96 9.18 -10.76
C THR A 78 15.59 9.06 -12.15
N GLY A 79 15.92 10.21 -12.74
CA GLY A 79 16.65 10.32 -14.01
C GLY A 79 15.78 10.23 -15.27
N GLY A 80 16.43 10.06 -16.42
CA GLY A 80 15.77 10.05 -17.74
C GLY A 80 14.80 8.90 -18.01
N LEU A 81 14.61 7.98 -17.05
CA LEU A 81 13.72 6.82 -17.18
C LEU A 81 12.28 7.09 -16.73
N ILE A 82 11.98 8.24 -16.14
CA ILE A 82 10.64 8.59 -15.63
C ILE A 82 9.57 8.39 -16.71
N GLY A 83 9.77 8.98 -17.89
CA GLY A 83 8.80 8.84 -18.98
C GLY A 83 8.69 7.42 -19.54
N THR A 84 9.77 6.63 -19.47
CA THR A 84 9.80 5.24 -19.95
C THR A 84 9.09 4.28 -18.98
N LEU A 85 9.28 4.49 -17.68
CA LEU A 85 8.74 3.61 -16.63
C LEU A 85 7.39 4.07 -16.10
N SER A 86 6.91 5.28 -16.43
CA SER A 86 5.61 5.78 -15.96
C SER A 86 4.45 4.86 -16.32
N TYR A 87 4.52 4.18 -17.47
CA TYR A 87 3.52 3.19 -17.86
C TYR A 87 3.54 1.97 -16.94
N GLN A 88 4.73 1.48 -16.56
CA GLN A 88 4.89 0.37 -15.61
C GLN A 88 4.41 0.76 -14.21
N VAL A 89 4.64 2.02 -13.80
CA VAL A 89 4.09 2.57 -12.55
C VAL A 89 2.57 2.62 -12.58
N LYS A 90 1.98 3.06 -13.70
CA LYS A 90 0.53 3.06 -13.89
C LYS A 90 -0.05 1.65 -13.80
N LEU A 91 0.57 0.67 -14.46
CA LEU A 91 0.13 -0.73 -14.41
C LEU A 91 0.21 -1.28 -13.00
N LEU A 92 1.34 -1.07 -12.30
CA LEU A 92 1.48 -1.47 -10.90
C LEU A 92 0.37 -0.88 -10.03
N TYR A 93 0.04 0.40 -10.21
CA TYR A 93 -1.05 1.04 -9.50
C TYR A 93 -2.40 0.40 -9.84
N ALA A 94 -2.69 0.23 -11.12
CA ALA A 94 -3.96 -0.34 -11.59
C ALA A 94 -4.19 -1.76 -11.06
N GLU A 95 -3.15 -2.60 -11.08
CA GLU A 95 -3.23 -3.99 -10.65
C GLU A 95 -3.38 -4.14 -9.13
N ARG A 96 -2.80 -3.22 -8.35
CA ARG A 96 -2.63 -3.42 -6.91
C ARG A 96 -3.36 -2.40 -6.07
N LEU A 97 -3.30 -1.12 -6.44
CA LEU A 97 -3.83 -0.04 -5.61
C LEU A 97 -5.21 0.44 -6.05
N LEU A 98 -5.68 0.11 -7.25
CA LEU A 98 -6.98 0.59 -7.73
C LEU A 98 -8.16 0.00 -6.94
N ASN A 99 -8.14 -1.31 -6.67
CA ASN A 99 -9.16 -1.93 -5.82
C ASN A 99 -9.12 -1.36 -4.39
N PHE A 100 -7.92 -1.04 -3.90
CA PHE A 100 -7.73 -0.41 -2.61
C PHE A 100 -8.26 1.03 -2.57
N GLU A 101 -8.05 1.82 -3.62
CA GLU A 101 -8.62 3.15 -3.78
C GLU A 101 -10.17 3.09 -3.72
N TYR A 102 -10.78 2.17 -4.46
CA TYR A 102 -12.23 1.98 -4.41
C TYR A 102 -12.72 1.50 -3.05
N PHE A 103 -11.99 0.59 -2.41
CA PHE A 103 -12.29 0.14 -1.05
C PHE A 103 -12.33 1.33 -0.08
N LEU A 104 -11.35 2.23 -0.14
CA LEU A 104 -11.30 3.41 0.72
C LEU A 104 -12.40 4.43 0.41
N LEU A 105 -12.80 4.59 -0.86
CA LEU A 105 -13.91 5.46 -1.25
C LEU A 105 -15.27 4.93 -0.76
N LEU A 106 -15.43 3.61 -0.75
CA LEU A 106 -16.68 2.95 -0.36
C LEU A 106 -16.77 2.66 1.15
N THR A 107 -15.64 2.67 1.86
CA THR A 107 -15.61 2.45 3.32
C THR A 107 -15.97 3.77 4.03
N PRO A 108 -17.09 3.82 4.76
CA PRO A 108 -17.44 5.02 5.52
C PRO A 108 -16.36 5.30 6.57
N ALA A 109 -15.96 6.57 6.70
CA ALA A 109 -14.89 7.02 7.60
C ALA A 109 -15.04 6.59 9.08
N CYS A 110 -16.23 6.12 9.48
CA CYS A 110 -16.54 5.61 10.83
C CYS A 110 -16.18 4.13 11.07
N GLU A 111 -15.95 3.31 10.05
CA GLU A 111 -15.63 1.87 10.24
C GLU A 111 -14.13 1.56 10.21
N LEU A 112 -13.32 2.58 9.95
CA LEU A 112 -11.87 2.50 10.03
C LEU A 112 -11.48 2.33 11.50
N PRO A 113 -11.01 1.15 11.96
CA PRO A 113 -10.58 0.97 13.34
C PRO A 113 -9.52 2.04 13.64
N SER A 114 -9.88 2.94 14.55
CA SER A 114 -8.95 3.92 15.11
C SER A 114 -7.67 3.19 15.52
N ALA A 115 -6.50 3.82 15.39
CA ALA A 115 -5.20 3.23 15.74
C ALA A 115 -5.18 2.59 17.16
N SER A 116 -6.08 3.03 18.03
CA SER A 116 -6.39 2.45 19.34
C SER A 116 -6.91 1.00 19.28
N GLN A 117 -7.77 0.66 18.32
CA GLN A 117 -8.39 -0.66 18.17
C GLN A 117 -7.44 -1.69 17.54
N ALA A 118 -6.58 -1.28 16.61
CA ALA A 118 -5.58 -2.17 15.99
C ALA A 118 -4.50 -2.68 16.99
N ARG A 119 -4.19 -1.88 18.02
CA ARG A 119 -3.29 -2.29 19.12
C ARG A 119 -3.94 -3.30 20.06
N ALA A 120 -5.24 -3.17 20.33
CA ALA A 120 -5.97 -4.12 21.17
C ALA A 120 -6.09 -5.50 20.52
N ALA A 121 -6.31 -5.57 19.20
CA ALA A 121 -6.42 -6.83 18.46
C ALA A 121 -5.10 -7.64 18.47
N ASN A 122 -3.94 -6.97 18.40
CA ASN A 122 -2.64 -7.64 18.47
C ASN A 122 -2.24 -8.05 19.90
N ALA A 123 -2.74 -7.36 20.93
CA ALA A 123 -2.50 -7.72 22.33
C ALA A 123 -3.33 -8.94 22.78
N ALA A 124 -4.43 -9.25 22.09
CA ALA A 124 -5.33 -10.35 22.39
C ALA A 124 -4.88 -11.72 21.85
N LEU A 125 -3.80 -11.77 21.04
CA LEU A 125 -3.27 -13.05 20.58
C LEU A 125 -2.59 -13.81 21.74
N PRO A 126 -3.04 -15.03 22.09
CA PRO A 126 -2.40 -15.80 23.14
C PRO A 126 -0.96 -16.13 22.72
N LYS A 127 0.01 -15.68 23.53
CA LYS A 127 1.43 -15.96 23.33
C LYS A 127 1.64 -17.47 23.16
N PRO A 128 2.29 -17.95 22.09
CA PRO A 128 2.58 -19.37 21.95
C PRO A 128 3.48 -19.82 23.10
N LYS A 129 3.01 -20.81 23.87
CA LYS A 129 3.76 -21.41 24.98
C LYS A 129 5.09 -21.94 24.44
N SER A 130 6.20 -21.33 24.87
CA SER A 130 7.56 -21.78 24.56
C SER A 130 7.75 -23.21 25.08
N ARG A 131 7.79 -24.19 24.16
CA ARG A 131 8.06 -25.59 24.48
C ARG A 131 9.55 -25.74 24.84
N LYS A 132 9.86 -25.77 26.14
CA LYS A 132 11.19 -26.13 26.67
C LYS A 132 11.63 -27.48 26.08
N ARG A 133 12.65 -27.48 25.21
CA ARG A 133 13.40 -28.68 24.85
C ARG A 133 14.24 -29.09 26.06
N LYS A 134 13.83 -30.15 26.76
CA LYS A 134 14.72 -30.90 27.67
C LYS A 134 15.75 -31.63 26.79
N ARG A 135 17.03 -31.27 26.93
CA ARG A 135 18.14 -32.14 26.52
C ARG A 135 18.16 -33.30 27.52
N ALA A 136 18.00 -34.53 27.05
CA ALA A 136 18.37 -35.72 27.80
C ALA A 136 19.77 -36.11 27.32
N GLY A 137 20.70 -36.25 28.27
CA GLY A 137 21.92 -37.02 28.10
C GLY A 137 21.66 -38.50 28.34
#